data_AF-A0A814U7L2-F1
#
_entry.id   AF-A0A814U7L2-F1
#
_cell.length_a   1.000
_cell.length_b   1.000
_cell.length_c   1.000
_cell.angle_alpha   90.00
_cell.angle_beta   90.00
_cell.angle_gamma   90.00
#
_symmetry.space_group_name_H-M   'P 1'
#
loop_
_entity.id
_entity.type
_entity.pdbx_description
1 polymer ?
#
loop_
_entity_poly.entity_id
_entity_poly.type
_entity_poly.pdbx_seq_one_letter_code
_entity_poly.pdbx_strand_id
1 'polypeptide(L)'
;MRICVLDGSRNTIESGGKKLNENKLLTGKSSRYSPYTTKLNKCKVCKATIHQPGSTYCQGCAYKMGICAMCGVKILQTKNYRQSVV
;
A
#
# COMPACT_ATOMS: atom_id res chain seq x y z
N MET A 1 0.50 -14.54 -11.06
CA MET A 1 1.02 -14.20 -9.73
C MET A 1 1.96 -13.00 -9.86
N ARG A 2 1.45 -11.76 -9.83
CA ARG A 2 2.29 -10.55 -9.87
C ARG A 2 2.86 -10.33 -8.48
N ILE A 3 4.14 -10.68 -8.32
CA ILE A 3 4.90 -10.43 -7.12
C ILE A 3 4.89 -8.92 -6.85
N CYS A 4 4.66 -8.55 -5.60
CA CYS A 4 4.73 -7.18 -5.13
C CYS A 4 6.23 -6.79 -5.14
N VAL A 5 6.74 -6.35 -6.30
CA VAL A 5 8.10 -5.80 -6.39
C VAL A 5 8.09 -4.49 -5.61
N LEU A 6 8.60 -4.54 -4.38
CA LEU A 6 8.98 -3.35 -3.64
C LEU A 6 10.03 -2.63 -4.48
N ASP A 7 9.81 -1.34 -4.74
CA ASP A 7 10.66 -0.40 -5.49
C ASP A 7 12.03 -0.13 -4.80
N GLY A 8 12.51 -1.07 -3.97
CA GLY A 8 13.71 -0.94 -3.15
C GLY A 8 14.92 -1.74 -3.64
N SER A 9 14.74 -2.78 -4.46
CA SER A 9 15.77 -3.82 -4.68
C SER A 9 16.18 -4.03 -6.13
N ARG A 10 16.35 -2.96 -6.91
CA ARG A 10 16.99 -3.02 -8.26
C ARG A 10 18.31 -2.25 -8.28
N ASN A 11 19.41 -2.98 -8.13
CA ASN A 11 20.79 -2.50 -8.30
C ASN A 11 21.52 -3.34 -9.37
N THR A 12 20.90 -3.57 -10.53
CA THR A 12 21.55 -4.28 -11.65
C THR A 12 21.59 -3.37 -12.88
N ILE A 13 22.72 -3.39 -13.58
CA ILE A 13 23.13 -2.39 -14.60
C ILE A 13 22.69 -2.76 -16.02
N GLU A 14 21.90 -3.82 -16.19
CA GLU A 14 21.23 -4.11 -17.46
C GLU A 14 19.83 -3.46 -17.50
N SER A 15 19.76 -2.28 -18.12
CA SER A 15 18.52 -1.64 -18.62
C SER A 15 17.45 -1.27 -17.58
N GLY A 16 17.86 -0.83 -16.39
CA GLY A 16 16.92 -0.28 -15.40
C GLY A 16 17.53 0.18 -14.08
N GLY A 17 18.84 0.41 -14.05
CA GLY A 17 19.54 0.88 -12.86
C GLY A 17 19.14 2.30 -12.45
N LYS A 18 19.27 2.61 -11.16
CA LYS A 18 19.11 3.98 -10.64
C LYS A 18 20.09 4.88 -11.38
N LYS A 19 19.60 5.92 -12.07
CA LYS A 19 20.48 6.90 -12.72
C LYS A 19 21.41 7.49 -11.64
N LEU A 20 22.71 7.32 -11.85
CA LEU A 20 23.72 7.94 -11.00
C LEU A 20 23.76 9.43 -11.33
N ASN A 21 24.06 10.27 -10.33
CA ASN A 21 24.11 11.73 -10.45
C ASN A 21 22.75 12.40 -10.80
N GLU A 22 21.66 11.94 -10.19
CA GLU A 22 20.39 12.67 -10.19
C GLU A 22 20.00 13.10 -8.77
N ASN A 23 19.37 14.26 -8.65
CA ASN A 23 18.80 14.67 -7.37
C ASN A 23 17.54 13.83 -7.09
N LYS A 24 17.68 12.77 -6.29
CA LYS A 24 16.59 11.84 -5.94
C LYS A 24 15.39 12.52 -5.27
N LEU A 25 15.57 13.70 -4.68
CA LEU A 25 14.47 14.50 -4.17
C LEU A 25 13.60 15.08 -5.31
N LEU A 26 14.13 15.29 -6.51
CA LEU A 26 13.39 15.85 -7.65
C LEU A 26 12.93 14.76 -8.64
N THR A 27 13.76 13.77 -8.95
CA THR A 27 13.44 12.69 -9.91
C THR A 27 12.83 11.42 -9.32
N GLY A 28 12.81 11.26 -7.99
CA GLY A 28 12.13 10.13 -7.34
C GLY A 28 10.61 10.27 -7.39
N LYS A 29 9.98 10.31 -8.57
CA LYS A 29 8.54 10.57 -8.72
C LYS A 29 7.86 9.47 -9.52
N SER A 30 7.12 8.63 -8.80
CA SER A 30 5.80 8.21 -9.26
C SER A 30 4.84 7.78 -8.14
N SER A 31 5.30 7.65 -6.88
CA SER A 31 4.46 7.27 -5.75
C SER A 31 4.78 8.06 -4.47
N ARG A 32 4.93 9.39 -4.57
CA ARG A 32 4.99 10.25 -3.38
C ARG A 32 3.56 10.57 -2.95
N TYR A 33 3.27 10.29 -1.69
CA TYR A 33 2.00 10.64 -1.06
C TYR A 33 1.79 12.15 -1.12
N SER A 34 0.77 12.57 -1.85
CA SER A 34 0.36 13.97 -1.96
C SER A 34 -0.95 14.13 -1.20
N PRO A 35 -0.95 14.86 -0.06
CA PRO A 35 -2.15 14.99 0.79
C PRO A 35 -3.29 15.78 0.13
N TYR A 36 -3.04 16.47 -0.98
CA TYR A 36 -4.01 17.37 -1.62
C TYR A 36 -4.55 16.88 -2.98
N THR A 37 -3.85 15.98 -3.69
CA THR A 37 -4.14 15.75 -5.12
C THR A 37 -4.74 14.39 -5.45
N THR A 38 -4.55 13.38 -4.60
CA THR A 38 -5.15 12.06 -4.80
C THR A 38 -6.45 11.98 -4.03
N LYS A 39 -7.56 11.59 -4.67
CA LYS A 39 -8.81 11.27 -3.96
C LYS A 39 -8.53 10.19 -2.91
N LEU A 40 -8.33 10.60 -1.67
CA LEU A 40 -8.03 9.68 -0.57
C LEU A 40 -9.33 8.97 -0.22
N ASN A 41 -9.38 7.66 -0.49
CA ASN A 41 -10.54 6.85 -0.13
C ASN A 41 -10.69 6.79 1.39
N LYS A 42 -11.93 6.85 1.86
CA LYS A 42 -12.26 6.64 3.28
C LYS A 42 -12.55 5.17 3.50
N CYS A 43 -12.10 4.63 4.63
CA CYS A 43 -12.42 3.27 5.02
C CYS A 43 -13.92 3.11 5.28
N LYS A 44 -14.54 2.05 4.76
CA LYS A 44 -15.97 1.78 5.00
C LYS A 44 -16.33 1.46 6.45
N VAL A 45 -15.38 0.97 7.25
CA VAL A 45 -15.61 0.54 8.64
C VAL A 45 -15.35 1.69 9.62
N CYS A 46 -14.13 2.21 9.64
CA CYS A 46 -13.72 3.24 10.60
C CYS A 46 -13.80 4.67 10.06
N LYS A 47 -14.13 4.85 8.77
CA LYS A 47 -14.23 6.16 8.09
C LYS A 47 -12.94 7.00 8.06
N ALA A 48 -11.85 6.46 8.61
CA ALA A 48 -10.52 7.07 8.54
C ALA A 48 -10.04 7.17 7.08
N THR A 49 -9.27 8.21 6.82
CA THR A 49 -8.64 8.45 5.52
C THR A 49 -7.57 7.40 5.26
N ILE A 50 -7.63 6.72 4.11
CA ILE A 50 -6.67 5.69 3.72
C ILE A 50 -5.55 6.30 2.90
N HIS A 51 -4.31 6.01 3.31
CA HIS A 51 -3.10 6.51 2.64
C HIS A 51 -2.80 5.75 1.33
N GLN A 52 -3.24 4.50 1.20
CA GLN A 52 -2.97 3.67 0.04
C GLN A 52 -3.99 3.99 -1.08
N PRO A 53 -3.54 4.41 -2.28
CA PRO A 53 -4.45 4.71 -3.38
C PRO A 53 -5.16 3.44 -3.86
N GLY A 54 -6.47 3.53 -4.14
CA GLY A 54 -7.27 2.40 -4.62
C GLY A 54 -7.71 1.40 -3.54
N SER A 55 -7.37 1.63 -2.27
CA SER A 55 -7.83 0.82 -1.15
C SER A 55 -9.23 1.20 -0.69
N THR A 56 -10.03 0.22 -0.29
CA THR A 56 -11.41 0.42 0.23
C THR A 56 -11.48 0.30 1.75
N TYR A 57 -10.52 -0.41 2.35
CA TYR A 57 -10.43 -0.64 3.79
C TYR A 57 -9.07 -0.20 4.35
N CYS A 58 -9.07 0.18 5.62
CA CYS A 58 -7.85 0.51 6.36
C CYS A 58 -7.03 -0.75 6.66
N GLN A 59 -5.70 -0.66 6.77
CA GLN A 59 -4.85 -1.83 7.05
C GLN A 59 -5.23 -2.52 8.37
N GLY A 60 -5.53 -1.76 9.43
CA GLY A 60 -6.00 -2.33 10.69
C GLY A 60 -7.38 -3.00 10.61
N CYS A 61 -8.28 -2.48 9.77
CA CYS A 61 -9.64 -2.99 9.57
C CYS A 61 -9.60 -4.29 8.76
N ALA A 62 -8.80 -4.28 7.69
CA ALA A 62 -8.51 -5.43 6.85
C ALA A 62 -7.93 -6.57 7.68
N TYR A 63 -7.01 -6.25 8.61
CA TYR A 63 -6.45 -7.23 9.55
C TYR A 63 -7.51 -7.79 10.50
N LYS A 64 -8.25 -6.94 11.22
CA LYS A 64 -9.27 -7.38 12.20
C LYS A 64 -10.37 -8.27 11.58
N MET A 65 -10.73 -8.01 10.33
CA MET A 65 -11.79 -8.75 9.63
C MET A 65 -11.24 -9.89 8.75
N GLY A 66 -9.92 -9.99 8.58
CA GLY A 66 -9.29 -10.99 7.69
C GLY A 66 -9.68 -10.82 6.22
N ILE A 67 -9.81 -9.57 5.75
CA ILE A 67 -10.18 -9.22 4.37
C ILE A 67 -9.04 -8.49 3.64
N CYS A 68 -9.02 -8.56 2.32
CA CYS A 68 -8.07 -7.80 1.51
C CYS A 68 -8.42 -6.29 1.49
N ALA A 69 -7.44 -5.42 1.79
CA ALA A 69 -7.64 -3.96 1.84
C ALA A 69 -8.03 -3.33 0.50
N MET A 70 -7.68 -3.98 -0.61
CA MET A 70 -7.99 -3.55 -1.98
C MET A 70 -9.36 -4.06 -2.43
N CYS A 71 -9.54 -5.39 -2.42
CA CYS A 71 -10.68 -6.05 -3.07
C CYS A 71 -11.83 -6.40 -2.11
N GLY A 72 -11.61 -6.38 -0.78
CA GLY A 72 -12.61 -6.77 0.22
C GLY A 72 -12.91 -8.27 0.32
N VAL A 73 -12.27 -9.10 -0.50
CA VAL A 73 -12.39 -10.56 -0.46
C VAL A 73 -11.80 -11.08 0.86
N LYS A 74 -12.48 -12.06 1.47
CA LYS A 74 -12.03 -12.72 2.70
C LYS A 74 -10.85 -13.63 2.42
N ILE A 75 -9.72 -13.38 3.08
CA ILE A 75 -8.47 -14.13 2.92
C ILE A 75 -8.26 -15.12 4.06
N LEU A 76 -8.80 -14.80 5.25
CA LEU A 76 -8.63 -15.63 6.45
C LEU A 76 -9.96 -15.74 7.20
N GLN A 77 -10.23 -16.90 7.78
CA GLN A 77 -11.33 -17.06 8.73
C GLN A 77 -10.83 -16.72 10.13
N THR A 78 -11.30 -15.59 10.66
CA THR A 78 -10.77 -14.97 11.88
C THR A 78 -11.36 -15.51 13.18
N LYS A 79 -12.26 -16.51 13.11
CA LYS A 79 -13.01 -17.05 14.26
C LYS A 79 -12.13 -17.55 15.41
N ASN A 80 -10.95 -18.09 15.08
CA ASN A 80 -10.03 -18.68 16.06
C ASN A 80 -8.75 -17.84 16.23
N TYR A 81 -8.66 -16.67 15.59
CA TYR A 81 -7.46 -15.85 15.59
C TYR A 81 -7.68 -14.56 16.36
N ARG A 82 -6.81 -14.29 17.36
CA ARG A 82 -6.83 -13.04 18.11
C ARG A 82 -6.15 -11.93 17.30
N GLN A 83 -6.91 -11.35 16.37
CA GLN A 83 -6.46 -10.21 15.57
C GLN A 83 -6.73 -8.89 16.30
N SER A 84 -6.14 -8.72 17.48
CA SER A 84 -6.10 -7.42 18.16
C SER A 84 -4.90 -6.63 17.65
N VAL A 85 -5.17 -5.51 16.98
CA VAL A 85 -4.20 -4.44 16.80
C VAL A 85 -4.18 -3.71 18.14
N VAL A 86 -2.99 -3.59 18.75
CA VAL A 86 -2.73 -2.96 20.07
C VAL A 86 -3.60 -1.73 20.29
#